data_AF-A0AAE9FJ93-F1
#
_entry.id   AF-A0AAE9FJ93-F1
#
_cell.length_a   1.000
_cell.length_b   1.000
_cell.length_c   1.000
_cell.angle_alpha   90.00
_cell.angle_beta   90.00
_cell.angle_gamma   90.00
#
_symmetry.space_group_name_H-M   'P 1'
#
loop_
_entity.id
_entity.type
_entity.pdbx_description
1 polymer ?
#
loop_
_entity_poly.entity_id
_entity_poly.type
_entity_poly.pdbx_seq_one_letter_code
_entity_poly.pdbx_strand_id
1 'polypeptide(L)'
;MGRSACKYNKTEKKVFRVFPRFEPENTRITKQAEKEIGTIFKKGVVDITVSVPKQILVPGEMLTITLEIDNASKRSVTCIRAELHRCSDFYCQNTPITLYSFHHQIESKQLAKNRKDIHIESQTHGREKLELNIPYVLPPTLKFPTIENMHSLSVELVTDLT
;
A
#
# COMPACT_ATOMS: atom_id res chain seq x y z
N MET A 1 64.40 -4.19 20.14
CA MET A 1 63.36 -5.05 19.53
C MET A 1 62.22 -5.20 20.53
N GLY A 2 61.09 -4.50 20.34
CA GLY A 2 59.90 -4.66 21.17
C GLY A 2 58.72 -5.04 20.28
N ARG A 3 58.18 -6.26 20.43
CA ARG A 3 56.97 -6.69 19.73
C ARG A 3 55.77 -6.37 20.62
N SER A 4 54.93 -5.43 20.18
CA SER A 4 53.69 -5.05 20.83
C SER A 4 52.67 -6.18 20.68
N ALA A 5 52.08 -6.64 21.80
CA ALA A 5 51.06 -7.68 21.81
C ALA A 5 49.72 -7.10 21.35
N CYS A 6 49.20 -7.58 20.21
CA CYS A 6 47.86 -7.24 19.74
C CYS A 6 46.83 -7.95 20.62
N LYS A 7 46.11 -7.20 21.46
CA LYS A 7 44.97 -7.71 22.24
C LYS A 7 43.75 -7.87 21.32
N TYR A 8 43.48 -9.10 20.89
CA TYR A 8 42.23 -9.44 20.22
C TYR A 8 41.10 -9.50 21.25
N ASN A 9 40.28 -8.45 21.33
CA ASN A 9 39.00 -8.52 22.03
C ASN A 9 38.01 -9.30 21.14
N LYS A 10 37.74 -10.57 21.48
CA LYS A 10 36.62 -11.32 20.89
C LYS A 10 35.31 -10.73 21.42
N THR A 11 34.62 -9.94 20.60
CA THR A 11 33.25 -9.52 20.90
C THR A 11 32.28 -10.55 20.34
N GLU A 12 31.62 -11.30 21.21
CA GLU A 12 30.56 -12.23 20.84
C GLU A 12 29.27 -11.43 20.59
N LYS A 13 28.85 -11.30 19.33
CA LYS A 13 27.58 -10.64 18.97
C LYS A 13 26.48 -11.69 18.86
N LYS A 14 25.48 -11.61 19.74
CA LYS A 14 24.24 -12.38 19.63
C LYS A 14 23.18 -11.54 18.95
N VAL A 15 22.73 -11.97 17.78
CA VAL A 15 21.62 -11.37 17.05
C VAL A 15 20.34 -12.04 17.51
N PHE A 16 19.39 -11.25 18.01
CA PHE A 16 18.04 -11.71 18.32
C PHE A 16 17.04 -10.88 17.51
N ARG A 17 15.96 -11.52 17.06
CA ARG A 17 14.86 -10.83 16.39
C ARG A 17 13.85 -10.42 17.45
N VAL A 18 13.60 -9.10 17.54
CA VAL A 18 12.54 -8.56 18.37
C VAL A 18 11.31 -8.42 17.48
N PHE A 19 10.25 -9.14 17.81
CA PHE A 19 8.95 -8.93 17.19
C PHE A 19 8.19 -7.89 18.02
N PRO A 20 7.54 -6.89 17.40
CA PRO A 20 6.61 -6.05 18.11
C PRO A 20 5.51 -6.92 18.70
N ARG A 21 5.19 -6.72 19.99
CA ARG A 21 4.14 -7.46 20.72
C ARG A 21 2.75 -6.95 20.35
N PHE A 22 2.48 -6.82 19.06
CA PHE A 22 1.20 -6.36 18.55
C PHE A 22 0.69 -7.41 17.56
N GLU A 23 -0.24 -8.24 18.02
CA GLU A 23 -1.11 -8.97 17.11
C GLU A 23 -2.11 -7.93 16.60
N PRO A 24 -2.12 -7.60 15.30
CA PRO A 24 -3.11 -6.67 14.79
C PRO A 24 -4.48 -7.32 14.95
N GLU A 25 -5.38 -6.68 15.69
CA GLU A 25 -6.78 -7.11 15.68
C GLU A 25 -7.28 -7.02 14.25
N ASN A 26 -7.85 -8.11 13.74
CA ASN A 26 -8.31 -8.19 12.36
C ASN A 26 -9.66 -7.46 12.20
N THR A 27 -9.62 -6.15 12.37
CA THR A 27 -10.79 -5.27 12.39
C THR A 27 -11.10 -4.74 10.99
N ARG A 28 -12.37 -4.38 10.80
CA ARG A 28 -12.82 -3.70 9.59
C ARG A 28 -12.15 -2.33 9.52
N ILE A 29 -11.55 -2.02 8.37
CA ILE A 29 -11.00 -0.69 8.08
C ILE A 29 -12.04 0.08 7.29
N THR A 30 -12.38 1.28 7.75
CA THR A 30 -13.18 2.24 6.99
C THR A 30 -12.38 3.52 6.82
N LYS A 31 -12.27 4.02 5.58
CA LYS A 31 -11.65 5.31 5.27
C LYS A 31 -12.60 6.14 4.43
N GLN A 32 -12.62 7.44 4.69
CA GLN A 32 -13.38 8.42 3.93
C GLN A 32 -12.41 9.30 3.15
N ALA A 33 -12.79 9.66 1.93
CA ALA A 33 -12.09 10.64 1.11
C ALA A 33 -13.12 11.50 0.37
N GLU A 34 -12.79 12.78 0.19
CA GLU A 34 -13.60 13.77 -0.51
C GLU A 34 -12.76 14.34 -1.66
N LYS A 35 -13.37 14.58 -2.82
CA LYS A 35 -12.69 15.23 -3.94
C LYS A 35 -13.59 16.19 -4.70
N GLU A 36 -13.13 17.42 -4.88
CA GLU A 36 -13.74 18.38 -5.80
C GLU A 36 -13.54 17.93 -7.26
N ILE A 37 -14.62 17.95 -8.05
CA ILE A 37 -14.61 17.59 -9.45
C ILE A 37 -14.65 18.85 -10.32
N GLY A 38 -13.76 18.89 -11.33
CA GLY A 38 -13.69 19.96 -12.33
C GLY A 38 -12.35 20.71 -12.29
N THR A 39 -11.70 20.85 -13.45
CA THR A 39 -10.38 21.49 -13.59
C THR A 39 -10.46 23.01 -13.82
N ILE A 40 -11.57 23.51 -14.35
CA ILE A 40 -11.75 24.93 -14.74
C ILE A 40 -13.00 25.56 -14.10
N PHE A 41 -14.08 24.79 -13.95
CA PHE A 41 -15.27 25.17 -13.17
C PHE A 41 -15.56 24.08 -12.17
N LYS A 42 -15.81 24.44 -10.90
CA LYS A 42 -16.23 23.48 -9.88
C LYS A 42 -17.54 22.84 -10.34
N LYS A 43 -17.51 21.54 -10.63
CA LYS A 43 -18.66 20.72 -11.03
C LYS A 43 -19.30 20.00 -9.83
N GLY A 44 -18.88 20.33 -8.61
CA GLY A 44 -19.37 19.73 -7.36
C GLY A 44 -18.37 18.75 -6.77
N VAL A 45 -18.80 18.01 -5.76
CA VAL A 45 -17.96 17.14 -4.93
C VAL A 45 -18.41 15.69 -5.09
N VAL A 46 -17.47 14.76 -4.99
CA VAL A 46 -17.76 13.34 -4.81
C VAL A 46 -17.10 12.88 -3.52
N ASP A 47 -17.93 12.35 -2.62
CA ASP A 47 -17.49 11.72 -1.38
C ASP A 47 -17.50 10.21 -1.53
N ILE A 48 -16.44 9.58 -1.02
CA ILE A 48 -16.30 8.13 -1.02
C ILE A 48 -15.96 7.63 0.37
N THR A 49 -16.76 6.70 0.86
CA THR A 49 -16.44 5.88 2.04
C THR A 49 -16.04 4.48 1.57
N VAL A 50 -14.77 4.15 1.74
CA VAL A 50 -14.20 2.84 1.41
C VAL A 50 -14.14 1.98 2.68
N SER A 51 -14.71 0.79 2.62
CA SER A 51 -14.70 -0.20 3.69
C SER A 51 -14.04 -1.49 3.23
N VAL A 52 -13.07 -1.95 4.01
CA VAL A 52 -12.37 -3.23 3.83
C VAL A 52 -12.68 -4.07 5.07
N PRO A 53 -13.14 -5.33 4.93
CA PRO A 53 -13.65 -6.12 6.05
C PRO A 53 -12.58 -6.46 7.09
N LYS A 54 -11.29 -6.41 6.72
CA LYS A 54 -10.20 -6.89 7.54
C LYS A 54 -8.86 -6.27 7.15
N GLN A 55 -7.96 -6.10 8.11
CA GLN A 55 -6.62 -5.53 7.90
C GLN A 55 -5.59 -6.58 7.50
N ILE A 56 -5.73 -7.80 8.03
CA ILE A 56 -4.82 -8.91 7.75
C ILE A 56 -5.36 -9.67 6.55
N LEU A 57 -4.59 -9.60 5.46
CA LEU A 57 -4.91 -10.27 4.22
C LEU A 57 -4.10 -11.55 4.07
N VAL A 58 -4.76 -12.61 3.62
CA VAL A 58 -4.17 -13.92 3.36
C VAL A 58 -3.90 -14.06 1.86
N PRO A 59 -2.68 -14.44 1.44
CA PRO A 59 -2.41 -14.71 0.05
C PRO A 59 -3.35 -15.76 -0.54
N GLY A 60 -3.85 -15.50 -1.75
CA GLY A 60 -4.82 -16.34 -2.45
C GLY A 60 -6.28 -16.01 -2.17
N GLU A 61 -6.58 -15.16 -1.20
CA GLU A 61 -7.97 -14.82 -0.89
C GLU A 61 -8.54 -13.73 -1.80
N MET A 62 -9.86 -13.64 -1.80
CA MET A 62 -10.59 -12.56 -2.45
C MET A 62 -11.00 -11.51 -1.42
N LEU A 63 -10.52 -10.29 -1.60
CA LEU A 63 -10.86 -9.16 -0.74
C LEU A 63 -12.07 -8.40 -1.32
N THR A 64 -13.19 -8.37 -0.60
CA THR A 64 -14.34 -7.54 -0.97
C THR A 64 -14.18 -6.13 -0.40
N ILE A 65 -14.06 -5.14 -1.28
CA ILE A 65 -14.05 -3.71 -0.96
C ILE A 65 -15.47 -3.18 -1.14
N THR A 66 -16.04 -2.55 -0.12
CA THR A 66 -17.34 -1.89 -0.19
C THR A 66 -17.15 -0.39 -0.29
N LEU A 67 -17.88 0.26 -1.20
CA LEU A 67 -17.82 1.68 -1.45
C LEU A 67 -19.22 2.27 -1.26
N GLU A 68 -19.32 3.31 -0.45
CA GLU A 68 -20.49 4.19 -0.38
C GLU A 68 -20.07 5.51 -1.02
N ILE A 69 -20.84 5.96 -2.00
CA ILE A 69 -20.48 7.04 -2.91
C ILE A 69 -21.60 8.07 -2.88
N ASP A 70 -21.31 9.26 -2.40
CA ASP A 70 -22.20 10.42 -2.49
C ASP A 70 -21.71 11.32 -3.62
N ASN A 71 -22.47 11.34 -4.72
CA ASN A 71 -22.12 12.10 -5.90
C ASN A 71 -22.92 13.40 -5.95
N ALA A 72 -22.53 14.38 -5.14
CA ALA A 72 -23.01 15.75 -5.20
C ALA A 72 -22.45 16.55 -6.40
N SER A 73 -21.83 15.88 -7.38
CA SER A 73 -21.30 16.51 -8.58
C SER A 73 -22.30 16.48 -9.74
N LYS A 74 -22.05 17.32 -10.76
CA LYS A 74 -22.79 17.37 -12.03
C LYS A 74 -22.36 16.29 -13.02
N ARG A 75 -21.51 15.35 -12.60
CA ARG A 75 -20.94 14.30 -13.45
C ARG A 75 -21.27 12.94 -12.87
N SER A 76 -21.59 11.97 -13.73
CA SER A 76 -21.72 10.59 -13.31
C SER A 76 -20.36 9.99 -12.92
N VAL A 77 -20.39 9.07 -11.95
CA VAL A 77 -19.27 8.17 -11.65
C VAL A 77 -19.46 6.92 -12.51
N THR A 78 -18.45 6.58 -13.30
CA THR A 78 -18.57 5.51 -14.31
C THR A 78 -17.66 4.32 -14.07
N CYS A 79 -16.69 4.45 -13.18
CA CYS A 79 -15.78 3.35 -12.91
C CYS A 79 -15.15 3.45 -11.52
N ILE A 80 -14.99 2.29 -10.89
CA ILE A 80 -14.18 2.08 -9.70
C ILE A 80 -12.91 1.33 -10.10
N ARG A 81 -11.76 1.77 -9.60
CA ARG A 81 -10.48 1.08 -9.72
C ARG A 81 -9.92 0.81 -8.33
N ALA A 82 -9.41 -0.39 -8.11
CA ALA A 82 -8.61 -0.67 -6.92
C ALA A 82 -7.29 -1.32 -7.29
N GLU A 83 -6.24 -0.92 -6.58
CA GLU A 83 -4.89 -1.40 -6.78
C GLU A 83 -4.22 -1.72 -5.45
N LEU A 84 -3.66 -2.91 -5.34
CA LEU A 84 -2.81 -3.32 -4.23
C LEU A 84 -1.35 -3.11 -4.63
N HIS A 85 -0.61 -2.35 -3.83
CA HIS A 85 0.82 -2.10 -4.00
C HIS A 85 1.61 -2.65 -2.81
N ARG A 86 2.84 -3.08 -3.09
CA ARG A 86 3.85 -3.39 -2.10
C ARG A 86 4.93 -2.34 -2.16
N CYS A 87 5.17 -1.67 -1.05
CA CYS A 87 6.28 -0.75 -0.86
C CYS A 87 7.37 -1.46 -0.05
N SER A 88 8.57 -1.56 -0.61
CA SER A 88 9.73 -2.15 0.04
C SER A 88 10.73 -1.04 0.35
N ASP A 89 11.07 -0.88 1.63
CA ASP A 89 12.10 0.04 2.10
C ASP A 89 13.37 -0.76 2.41
N PHE A 90 14.46 -0.44 1.72
CA PHE A 90 15.74 -1.11 1.89
C PHE A 90 16.93 -0.17 1.69
N TYR A 91 18.05 -0.57 2.30
CA TYR A 91 19.34 0.09 2.11
C TYR A 91 20.22 -0.77 1.21
N CYS A 92 20.70 -0.19 0.12
CA CYS A 92 21.68 -0.83 -0.77
C CYS A 92 23.08 -0.24 -0.57
N GLN A 93 24.10 -1.10 -0.62
CA GLN A 93 25.48 -0.70 -0.86
C GLN A 93 25.77 -0.84 -2.35
N ASN A 94 25.88 0.28 -3.06
CA ASN A 94 26.13 0.30 -4.52
C ASN A 94 27.61 0.52 -4.88
N THR A 95 28.55 0.32 -3.95
CA THR A 95 29.97 0.63 -4.16
C THR A 95 30.91 -0.45 -3.64
N PRO A 96 32.09 -0.66 -4.27
CA PRO A 96 33.15 -1.47 -3.72
C PRO A 96 33.58 -0.94 -2.35
N ILE A 97 34.05 -1.86 -1.51
CA ILE A 97 34.24 -1.87 -0.03
C ILE A 97 34.95 -0.64 0.60
N THR A 98 35.38 0.36 -0.17
CA THR A 98 36.17 1.51 0.33
C THR A 98 35.35 2.73 0.75
N LEU A 99 34.04 2.80 0.47
CA LEU A 99 33.16 3.92 0.87
C LEU A 99 31.83 3.37 1.42
N TYR A 100 31.61 3.51 2.73
CA TYR A 100 30.34 3.19 3.39
C TYR A 100 29.26 4.21 3.01
N SER A 101 28.78 4.19 1.76
CA SER A 101 27.59 4.93 1.34
C SER A 101 26.40 3.99 1.30
N PHE A 102 25.56 4.05 2.33
CA PHE A 102 24.26 3.38 2.34
C PHE A 102 23.26 4.28 1.62
N HIS A 103 22.67 3.78 0.53
CA HIS A 103 21.58 4.49 -0.16
C HIS A 103 20.24 3.92 0.28
N HIS A 104 19.40 4.80 0.82
CA HIS A 104 18.00 4.50 1.09
C HIS A 104 17.22 4.45 -0.23
N GLN A 105 16.50 3.35 -0.47
CA GLN A 105 15.65 3.18 -1.64
C GLN A 105 14.28 2.69 -1.21
N ILE A 106 13.25 3.28 -1.84
CA ILE A 106 11.86 2.85 -1.71
C ILE A 106 11.43 2.32 -3.07
N GLU A 107 11.09 1.04 -3.14
CA GLU A 107 10.55 0.41 -4.34
C GLU A 107 9.04 0.16 -4.15
N SER A 108 8.21 0.61 -5.09
CA SER A 108 6.78 0.27 -5.10
C SER A 108 6.46 -0.66 -6.26
N LYS A 109 5.79 -1.77 -5.98
CA LYS A 109 5.36 -2.76 -6.95
C LYS A 109 3.86 -3.01 -6.85
N GLN A 110 3.13 -2.82 -7.95
CA GLN A 110 1.74 -3.24 -8.06
C GLN A 110 1.63 -4.77 -8.01
N LEU A 111 0.82 -5.28 -7.09
CA LEU A 111 0.60 -6.71 -6.88
C LEU A 111 -0.72 -7.20 -7.48
N ALA A 112 -1.78 -6.40 -7.37
CA ALA A 112 -3.09 -6.71 -7.91
C ALA A 112 -3.81 -5.45 -8.35
N LYS A 113 -4.71 -5.60 -9.30
CA LYS A 113 -5.62 -4.55 -9.74
C LYS A 113 -6.97 -5.15 -10.11
N ASN A 114 -8.03 -4.41 -9.84
CA ASN A 114 -9.33 -4.70 -10.43
C ASN A 114 -10.06 -3.41 -10.79
N ARG A 115 -10.94 -3.51 -11.77
CA ARG A 115 -11.77 -2.43 -12.28
C ARG A 115 -13.21 -2.93 -12.38
N LYS A 116 -14.15 -2.11 -11.96
CA LYS A 116 -15.58 -2.33 -12.17
C LYS A 116 -16.18 -1.09 -12.82
N ASP A 117 -16.83 -1.29 -13.95
CA ASP A 117 -17.65 -0.25 -14.55
C ASP A 117 -18.98 -0.18 -13.78
N ILE A 118 -19.39 1.04 -13.46
CA ILE A 118 -20.59 1.34 -12.68
C ILE A 118 -21.29 2.52 -13.32
N HIS A 119 -22.50 2.84 -12.86
CA HIS A 119 -23.15 4.08 -13.26
C HIS A 119 -23.88 4.67 -12.07
N ILE A 120 -23.24 5.66 -11.43
CA ILE A 120 -23.88 6.47 -10.39
C ILE A 120 -24.12 7.84 -11.01
N GLU A 121 -25.40 8.17 -11.20
CA GLU A 121 -25.83 9.42 -11.82
C GLU A 121 -25.37 10.63 -11.01
N SER A 122 -25.32 11.80 -11.65
CA SER A 122 -25.06 13.07 -10.98
C SER A 122 -26.12 13.36 -9.92
N GLN A 123 -25.74 13.98 -8.80
CA GLN A 123 -26.65 14.34 -7.70
C GLN A 123 -27.36 13.13 -7.07
N THR A 124 -26.69 11.97 -7.05
CA THR A 124 -27.24 10.74 -6.45
C THR A 124 -26.26 10.06 -5.51
N HIS A 125 -26.76 9.11 -4.73
CA HIS A 125 -25.95 8.25 -3.88
C HIS A 125 -25.97 6.81 -4.42
N GLY A 126 -24.82 6.14 -4.36
CA GLY A 126 -24.69 4.76 -4.78
C GLY A 126 -23.88 3.92 -3.79
N ARG A 127 -24.14 2.62 -3.79
CA ARG A 127 -23.36 1.65 -3.01
C ARG A 127 -22.89 0.52 -3.89
N GLU A 128 -21.58 0.29 -3.87
CA GLU A 128 -20.94 -0.64 -4.76
C GLU A 128 -19.97 -1.58 -4.04
N LYS A 129 -19.71 -2.71 -4.69
CA LYS A 129 -18.72 -3.68 -4.25
C LYS A 129 -17.75 -3.99 -5.38
N LEU A 130 -16.47 -4.07 -5.03
CA LEU A 130 -15.39 -4.50 -5.89
C LEU A 130 -14.60 -5.62 -5.19
N GLU A 131 -14.28 -6.67 -5.93
CA GLU A 131 -13.49 -7.79 -5.40
C GLU A 131 -12.05 -7.67 -5.91
N LEU A 132 -11.07 -7.94 -5.06
CA LEU A 132 -9.66 -7.89 -5.42
C LEU A 132 -8.97 -9.18 -4.99
N ASN A 133 -8.42 -9.92 -5.94
CA ASN A 133 -7.69 -11.15 -5.65
C ASN A 133 -6.32 -10.81 -5.07
N ILE A 134 -6.05 -11.28 -3.86
CA ILE A 134 -4.77 -11.12 -3.19
C ILE A 134 -3.82 -12.19 -3.74
N PRO A 135 -2.74 -11.82 -4.44
CA PRO A 135 -1.90 -12.79 -5.09
C PRO A 135 -1.11 -13.61 -4.07
N TYR A 136 -0.76 -14.84 -4.44
CA TYR A 136 0.33 -15.55 -3.77
C TYR A 136 1.65 -14.84 -4.05
N VAL A 137 2.07 -14.00 -3.10
CA VAL A 137 3.38 -13.36 -3.19
C VAL A 137 4.40 -14.35 -2.65
N LEU A 138 5.27 -14.85 -3.51
CA LEU A 138 6.47 -15.56 -3.07
C LEU A 138 7.28 -14.62 -2.16
N PRO A 139 7.81 -15.11 -1.02
CA PRO A 139 8.64 -14.28 -0.16
C PRO A 139 9.75 -13.64 -0.99
N PRO A 140 10.06 -12.35 -0.77
CA PRO A 140 11.05 -11.66 -1.58
C PRO A 140 12.38 -12.43 -1.54
N THR A 141 12.92 -12.76 -2.72
CA THR A 141 14.24 -13.38 -2.90
C THR A 141 15.39 -12.38 -2.66
N LEU A 142 15.14 -11.27 -1.96
CA LEU A 142 16.12 -10.22 -1.72
C LEU A 142 17.25 -10.77 -0.83
N LYS A 143 18.49 -10.65 -1.33
CA LYS A 143 19.71 -11.07 -0.62
C LYS A 143 20.18 -10.05 0.42
N PHE A 144 19.45 -8.95 0.61
CA PHE A 144 19.78 -7.86 1.52
C PHE A 144 18.80 -7.84 2.71
N PRO A 145 19.20 -7.28 3.87
CA PRO A 145 18.27 -7.08 4.98
C PRO A 145 17.22 -6.04 4.58
N THR A 146 16.07 -6.50 4.10
CA THR A 146 14.88 -5.66 3.92
C THR A 146 14.45 -5.16 5.30
N ILE A 147 14.32 -3.84 5.44
CA ILE A 147 13.96 -3.22 6.71
C ILE A 147 12.45 -3.26 6.90
N GLU A 148 11.67 -3.06 5.82
CA GLU A 148 10.22 -3.13 5.90
C GLU A 148 9.56 -3.45 4.55
N ASN A 149 8.52 -4.29 4.57
CA ASN A 149 7.60 -4.47 3.44
C ASN A 149 6.21 -3.98 3.88
N MET A 150 5.74 -2.89 3.32
CA MET A 150 4.40 -2.36 3.55
C MET A 150 3.49 -2.68 2.36
N HIS A 151 2.21 -2.90 2.65
CA HIS A 151 1.19 -3.06 1.60
C HIS A 151 0.21 -1.91 1.69
N SER A 152 -0.18 -1.36 0.54
CA SER A 152 -1.15 -0.27 0.44
C SER A 152 -2.23 -0.60 -0.58
N LEU A 153 -3.48 -0.29 -0.22
CA LEU A 153 -4.63 -0.39 -1.12
C LEU A 153 -5.03 1.02 -1.55
N SER A 154 -5.01 1.26 -2.86
CA SER A 154 -5.55 2.46 -3.49
C SER A 154 -6.92 2.15 -4.08
N VAL A 155 -7.87 3.06 -3.91
CA VAL A 155 -9.21 2.99 -4.52
C VAL A 155 -9.49 4.34 -5.16
N GLU A 156 -9.88 4.32 -6.43
CA GLU A 156 -10.11 5.50 -7.25
C GLU A 156 -11.49 5.42 -7.91
N LEU A 157 -12.19 6.57 -7.94
CA LEU A 157 -13.40 6.77 -8.73
C LEU A 157 -13.07 7.57 -9.99
N VAL A 158 -13.61 7.10 -11.11
CA VAL A 158 -13.53 7.80 -12.39
C VAL A 158 -14.88 8.45 -12.67
N THR A 159 -14.87 9.75 -12.93
CA THR A 159 -16.04 10.52 -13.36
C THR A 159 -15.96 10.83 -14.83
N ASP A 160 -17.13 11.10 -15.44
CA ASP A 160 -17.18 11.42 -16.86
C ASP A 160 -16.51 12.76 -17.19
N LEU A 161 -15.91 12.83 -18.39
CA LEU A 161 -15.12 13.97 -18.82
C LEU A 161 -15.96 15.12 -19.39
N THR A 162 -17.22 14.88 -19.73
CA THR A 162 -18.12 15.88 -20.32
C THR A 162 -18.66 16.89 -19.30
#